data_AF-A0A8H6VFK4-F1
#
_entry.id   AF-A0A8H6VFK4-F1
#
_cell.length_a   1.000
_cell.length_b   1.000
_cell.length_c   1.000
_cell.angle_alpha   90.00
_cell.angle_beta   90.00
_cell.angle_gamma   90.00
#
_symmetry.space_group_name_H-M   'P 1'
#
loop_
_entity.id
_entity.type
_entity.pdbx_description
1 polymer ?
#
loop_
_entity_poly.entity_id
_entity_poly.type
_entity_poly.pdbx_seq_one_letter_code
_entity_poly.pdbx_strand_id
1 'polypeptide(L)'
;MLPNPESPDFTLLTESTAPRSSLGNYQPRVKSLARYFCQNCGAHVWMEGYFEHEGKKFQIFAVNLASVDQPQEGIDLKDVKIKYFGELEGKPFEMRDEPWEHGLL
;
A
#
# COMPACT_ATOMS: atom_id res chain seq x y z
N MET A 1 1.52 12.59 3.84
CA MET A 1 0.12 12.37 4.27
C MET A 1 -0.33 11.07 3.64
N LEU A 2 -1.01 10.20 4.38
CA LEU A 2 -1.60 9.00 3.81
C LEU A 2 -2.87 9.39 3.06
N PRO A 3 -3.11 8.88 1.84
CA PRO A 3 -4.33 9.19 1.11
C PRO A 3 -5.56 8.79 1.92
N ASN A 4 -6.57 9.66 1.94
CA ASN A 4 -7.85 9.35 2.53
C ASN A 4 -8.68 8.52 1.53
N PRO A 5 -9.12 7.30 1.87
CA PRO A 5 -9.86 6.43 0.95
C PRO A 5 -11.25 6.96 0.56
N GLU A 6 -11.79 7.92 1.31
CA GLU A 6 -13.05 8.64 1.02
C GLU A 6 -12.80 10.01 0.33
N SER A 7 -11.55 10.32 -0.01
CA SER A 7 -11.12 11.55 -0.70
C SER A 7 -10.96 11.30 -2.21
N PRO A 8 -11.21 12.30 -3.08
CA PRO A 8 -10.99 12.20 -4.52
C PRO A 8 -9.53 11.93 -4.96
N ASP A 9 -8.58 11.85 -4.03
CA ASP A 9 -7.15 11.67 -4.33
C ASP A 9 -6.82 10.27 -4.87
N PHE A 10 -7.74 9.31 -4.77
CA PHE A 10 -7.64 7.98 -5.38
C PHE A 10 -8.93 7.64 -6.11
N THR A 11 -8.81 7.35 -7.40
CA THR A 11 -9.93 6.87 -8.22
C THR A 11 -9.51 5.57 -8.89
N LEU A 12 -10.32 4.52 -8.72
CA LEU A 12 -10.16 3.29 -9.48
C LEU A 12 -10.62 3.55 -10.92
N LEU A 13 -9.69 3.80 -11.84
CA LEU A 13 -10.00 4.17 -13.22
C LEU A 13 -10.77 3.07 -13.98
N THR A 14 -10.55 1.81 -13.62
CA THR A 14 -11.24 0.65 -14.21
C THR A 14 -12.65 0.39 -13.67
N GLU A 15 -13.24 1.33 -12.93
CA GLU A 15 -14.69 1.36 -12.69
C GLU A 15 -15.51 1.36 -14.00
N SER A 16 -14.90 1.63 -15.15
CA SER A 16 -15.55 1.46 -16.46
C SER A 16 -15.83 -0.01 -16.83
N THR A 17 -15.36 -1.02 -16.08
CA THR A 17 -15.66 -2.44 -16.36
C THR A 17 -15.81 -3.37 -15.15
N ALA A 18 -15.35 -3.03 -13.94
CA ALA A 18 -15.53 -3.93 -12.79
C ALA A 18 -15.63 -3.18 -11.44
N PRO A 19 -16.69 -3.39 -10.63
CA PRO A 19 -16.86 -2.73 -9.34
C PRO A 19 -15.83 -3.21 -8.32
N ARG A 20 -15.56 -2.45 -7.24
CA ARG A 20 -14.68 -2.88 -6.13
C ARG A 20 -14.97 -4.29 -5.59
N SER A 21 -16.24 -4.73 -5.66
CA SER A 21 -16.67 -6.09 -5.30
C SER A 21 -16.15 -7.20 -6.24
N SER A 22 -15.66 -6.86 -7.42
CA SER A 22 -15.05 -7.80 -8.37
C SER A 22 -13.59 -8.11 -8.04
N LEU A 23 -13.00 -7.42 -7.07
CA LEU A 23 -11.61 -7.63 -6.67
C LEU A 23 -11.53 -8.75 -5.64
N GLY A 24 -10.42 -9.48 -5.69
CA GLY A 24 -10.03 -10.34 -4.59
C GLY A 24 -9.67 -9.49 -3.39
N ASN A 25 -10.09 -9.92 -2.21
CA ASN A 25 -9.72 -9.31 -0.96
C ASN A 25 -9.25 -10.40 0.00
N TYR A 26 -8.09 -10.19 0.62
CA TYR A 26 -7.78 -10.90 1.84
C TYR A 26 -7.36 -9.92 2.93
N GLN A 27 -7.74 -10.28 4.15
CA GLN A 27 -7.36 -9.58 5.37
C GLN A 27 -6.65 -10.58 6.29
N PRO A 28 -5.37 -10.34 6.66
CA PRO A 28 -4.69 -11.17 7.64
C PRO A 28 -5.45 -11.17 8.98
N ARG A 29 -5.23 -12.20 9.81
CA ARG A 29 -5.92 -12.37 11.12
C ARG A 29 -5.75 -11.19 12.08
N VAL A 30 -4.72 -10.37 11.88
CA VAL A 30 -4.60 -9.01 12.44
C VAL A 30 -5.49 -8.08 11.62
N LYS A 31 -6.77 -8.03 12.01
CA LYS A 31 -7.92 -7.46 11.29
C LYS A 31 -7.87 -5.95 11.15
N SER A 32 -6.95 -5.47 10.35
CA SER A 32 -6.90 -4.04 10.10
C SER A 32 -6.40 -3.67 8.72
N LEU A 33 -5.83 -4.59 7.92
CA LEU A 33 -5.20 -4.25 6.65
C LEU A 33 -5.75 -5.08 5.49
N ALA A 34 -6.77 -4.57 4.81
CA ALA A 34 -7.35 -5.21 3.63
C ALA A 34 -6.43 -5.02 2.43
N ARG A 35 -6.15 -6.09 1.69
CA ARG A 35 -5.35 -6.08 0.46
C ARG A 35 -6.24 -6.42 -0.72
N TYR A 36 -6.26 -5.56 -1.73
CA TYR A 36 -7.09 -5.69 -2.93
C TYR A 36 -6.25 -6.11 -4.12
N PHE A 37 -6.69 -7.15 -4.82
CA PHE A 37 -5.96 -7.75 -5.93
C PHE A 37 -6.89 -8.19 -7.07
N CYS A 38 -6.34 -8.28 -8.28
CA CYS A 38 -7.07 -8.81 -9.44
C CYS A 38 -7.25 -10.33 -9.31
N GLN A 39 -8.48 -10.82 -9.42
CA GLN A 39 -8.76 -12.26 -9.31
C GLN A 39 -8.22 -13.08 -10.49
N ASN A 40 -8.00 -12.45 -11.65
CA ASN A 40 -7.56 -13.14 -12.86
C ASN A 40 -6.04 -13.34 -12.89
N CYS A 41 -5.26 -12.29 -12.57
CA CYS A 41 -3.79 -12.34 -12.64
C CYS A 41 -3.11 -12.34 -11.27
N GLY A 42 -3.84 -12.15 -10.17
CA GLY A 42 -3.30 -12.10 -8.82
C GLY A 42 -2.55 -10.81 -8.47
N ALA A 43 -2.48 -9.83 -9.38
CA ALA A 43 -1.77 -8.57 -9.13
C ALA A 43 -2.43 -7.77 -8.01
N HIS A 44 -1.66 -7.43 -6.98
CA HIS A 44 -2.08 -6.53 -5.91
C HIS A 44 -2.09 -5.09 -6.41
N VAL A 45 -3.14 -4.34 -6.12
CA VAL A 45 -3.31 -2.96 -6.62
C VAL A 45 -3.19 -1.95 -5.49
N TRP A 46 -3.88 -2.18 -4.37
CA TRP A 46 -3.73 -1.34 -3.18
C TRP A 46 -4.08 -2.10 -1.90
N MET A 47 -3.82 -1.44 -0.78
CA MET A 47 -4.19 -1.91 0.55
C MET A 47 -4.58 -0.73 1.43
N GLU A 48 -5.52 -0.97 2.33
CA GLU A 48 -6.01 0.07 3.24
C GLU A 48 -6.41 -0.49 4.61
N GLY A 49 -6.48 0.43 5.56
CA GLY A 49 -7.00 0.22 6.89
C GLY A 49 -6.04 0.74 7.93
N TYR A 50 -5.65 -0.07 8.93
CA TYR A 50 -4.72 0.35 9.97
C TYR A 50 -3.80 -0.78 10.43
N PHE A 51 -2.86 -0.47 11.31
CA PHE A 51 -2.21 -1.43 12.20
C PHE A 51 -1.95 -0.77 13.54
N GLU A 52 -1.77 -1.57 14.59
CA GLU A 52 -1.43 -1.07 15.92
C GLU A 52 0.02 -1.42 16.23
N HIS A 53 0.77 -0.43 16.69
CA HIS A 53 2.16 -0.60 17.13
C HIS A 53 2.39 0.28 18.36
N GLU A 54 2.89 -0.32 19.45
CA GLU A 54 3.10 0.36 20.75
C GLU A 54 1.85 1.11 21.27
N GLY A 55 0.67 0.51 21.10
CA GLY A 55 -0.61 1.11 21.52
C GLY A 55 -1.08 2.30 20.66
N LYS A 56 -0.36 2.61 19.57
CA LYS A 56 -0.76 3.63 18.58
C LYS A 56 -1.37 2.98 17.35
N LYS A 57 -2.47 3.56 16.87
CA LYS A 57 -3.14 3.16 15.64
C LYS A 57 -2.58 3.98 14.47
N PHE A 58 -1.98 3.30 13.51
CA PHE A 58 -1.47 3.87 12.27
C PHE A 58 -2.44 3.53 11.15
N GLN A 59 -3.08 4.54 10.56
CA GLN A 59 -3.84 4.33 9.32
C GLN A 59 -2.87 3.98 8.19
N ILE A 60 -3.32 3.20 7.22
CA ILE A 60 -2.57 2.89 6.00
C ILE A 60 -3.52 3.05 4.82
N PHE A 61 -3.03 3.71 3.78
CA PHE A 61 -3.49 3.57 2.43
C PHE A 61 -2.25 3.53 1.54
N ALA A 62 -2.02 2.41 0.84
CA ALA A 62 -0.83 2.21 0.02
C ALA A 62 -1.21 1.58 -1.32
N VAL A 63 -0.65 2.14 -2.40
CA VAL A 63 -0.86 1.69 -3.77
C VAL A 63 0.38 0.94 -4.25
N ASN A 64 0.19 -0.14 -5.00
CA ASN A 64 1.29 -0.83 -5.67
C ASN A 64 1.82 0.06 -6.81
N LEU A 65 3.08 0.48 -6.70
CA LEU A 65 3.69 1.35 -7.70
C LEU A 65 3.72 0.73 -9.10
N ALA A 66 3.81 -0.60 -9.18
CA ALA A 66 3.83 -1.32 -10.46
C ALA A 66 2.46 -1.31 -11.18
N SER A 67 1.38 -0.93 -10.49
CA SER A 67 0.06 -0.75 -11.11
C SER A 67 -0.25 0.71 -11.47
N VAL A 68 0.72 1.62 -11.33
CA VAL A 68 0.56 3.04 -11.65
C VAL A 68 1.09 3.29 -13.06
N ASP A 69 0.20 3.65 -13.98
CA ASP A 69 0.58 4.06 -15.33
C ASP A 69 1.31 5.41 -15.29
N GLN A 70 2.25 5.60 -16.22
CA GLN A 70 2.95 6.86 -16.42
C GLN A 70 2.74 7.37 -17.85
N PRO A 71 2.61 8.70 -18.05
CA PRO A 71 2.67 9.75 -17.03
C PRO A 71 1.37 9.90 -16.24
N GLN A 72 1.48 10.26 -14.94
CA GLN A 72 0.33 10.64 -14.12
C GLN A 72 0.55 12.05 -13.55
N GLU A 73 -0.45 12.91 -13.71
CA GLU A 73 -0.37 14.29 -13.19
C GLU A 73 -0.14 14.27 -11.67
N GLY A 74 0.84 15.03 -11.20
CA GLY A 74 1.20 15.12 -9.78
C GLY A 74 2.00 13.94 -9.22
N ILE A 75 2.26 12.88 -10.00
CA ILE A 75 3.05 11.71 -9.58
C ILE A 75 4.13 11.42 -10.61
N ASP A 76 5.37 11.78 -10.28
CA ASP A 76 6.55 11.48 -11.08
C ASP A 76 7.37 10.34 -10.47
N LEU A 77 7.35 9.16 -11.08
CA LEU A 77 7.99 7.97 -10.49
C LEU A 77 9.51 8.08 -10.37
N LYS A 78 10.17 8.95 -11.14
CA LYS A 78 11.61 9.23 -10.96
C LYS A 78 11.93 9.91 -9.62
N ASP A 79 10.96 10.59 -9.01
CA ASP A 79 11.13 11.24 -7.72
C ASP A 79 10.75 10.32 -6.55
N VAL A 80 10.12 9.17 -6.83
CA VAL A 80 9.74 8.19 -5.82
C VAL A 80 10.97 7.36 -5.43
N LYS A 81 11.44 7.57 -4.19
CA LYS A 81 12.51 6.76 -3.59
C LYS A 81 11.93 5.62 -2.75
N ILE A 82 12.36 4.40 -3.02
CA ILE A 82 12.05 3.24 -2.18
C ILE A 82 12.72 3.46 -0.82
N LYS A 83 11.94 3.29 0.24
CA LYS A 83 12.42 3.31 1.63
C LYS A 83 12.24 1.94 2.23
N TYR A 84 13.26 1.48 2.94
CA TYR A 84 13.23 0.22 3.67
C TYR A 84 12.73 0.47 5.09
N PHE A 85 11.72 -0.30 5.46
CA PHE A 85 11.09 -0.25 6.77
C PHE A 85 11.44 -1.53 7.57
N GLY A 86 11.82 -1.38 8.83
CA GLY A 86 12.28 -2.48 9.68
C GLY A 86 11.34 -2.73 10.86
N GLU A 87 10.84 -3.96 11.00
CA GLU A 87 9.98 -4.39 12.12
C GLU A 87 10.61 -5.47 13.01
N LEU A 88 11.88 -5.82 12.81
CA LEU A 88 12.55 -6.83 13.63
C LEU A 88 12.76 -6.31 15.07
N GLU A 89 12.52 -7.19 16.04
CA GLU A 89 12.35 -6.89 17.47
C GLU A 89 13.38 -5.89 18.03
N GLY A 90 12.86 -4.88 18.74
CA GLY A 90 13.65 -3.94 19.56
C GLY A 90 14.16 -2.69 18.84
N LYS A 91 13.88 -2.52 17.53
CA LYS A 91 14.24 -1.30 16.81
C LYS A 91 13.04 -0.34 16.69
N PRO A 92 13.27 0.97 16.86
CA PRO A 92 12.23 1.97 16.64
C PRO A 92 11.76 1.93 15.18
N PHE A 93 10.53 2.38 14.95
CA PHE A 93 9.91 2.51 13.63
C PHE A 93 10.76 3.47 12.76
N GLU A 94 11.74 2.94 12.03
CA GLU A 94 12.72 3.70 11.25
C GLU A 94 12.62 3.35 9.76
N MET A 95 12.66 4.38 8.92
CA MET A 95 12.76 4.26 7.47
C MET A 95 14.15 4.67 7.02
N ARG A 96 14.75 3.92 6.09
CA ARG A 96 16.07 4.22 5.55
C ARG A 96 16.15 4.00 4.04
N ASP A 97 17.20 4.54 3.42
CA ASP A 97 17.45 4.41 1.98
C ASP A 97 18.11 3.07 1.59
N GLU A 98 18.62 2.31 2.57
CA GLU A 98 19.34 1.05 2.34
C GLU A 98 18.63 -0.16 2.96
N PRO A 99 18.71 -1.36 2.36
CA PRO A 99 18.04 -2.55 2.89
C PRO A 99 18.47 -2.90 4.32
N TRP A 100 17.50 -3.33 5.16
CA TRP A 100 17.67 -4.37 6.21
C TRP A 100 18.99 -5.16 6.17
N GLU A 101 19.83 -5.20 7.22
CA GLU A 101 20.77 -6.33 7.35
C GLU A 101 19.91 -7.62 7.39
N HIS A 102 20.13 -8.52 6.43
CA HIS A 102 19.26 -9.68 6.15
C HIS A 102 17.81 -9.36 5.72
N GLY A 103 17.51 -8.11 5.36
CA GLY A 103 16.21 -7.74 4.79
C GLY A 103 16.07 -8.19 3.34
N LEU A 104 14.83 -8.19 2.85
CA LEU A 104 14.54 -8.38 1.42
C LEU A 104 15.01 -7.15 0.62
N LEU A 105 15.61 -7.42 -0.55
CA LEU A 105 16.02 -6.42 -1.54
C LEU A 105 14.81 -5.90 -2.33
#